data_AF-A0A559M4Z2-F1
#
_entry.id   AF-A0A559M4Z2-F1
#
_cell.length_a   1.000
_cell.length_b   1.000
_cell.length_c   1.000
_cell.angle_alpha   90.00
_cell.angle_beta   90.00
_cell.angle_gamma   90.00
#
_symmetry.space_group_name_H-M   'P 1'
#
loop_
_entity.id
_entity.type
_entity.pdbx_description
1 polymer ?
#
loop_
_entity_poly.entity_id
_entity_poly.type
_entity_poly.pdbx_seq_one_letter_code
_entity_poly.pdbx_strand_id
1 'polypeptide(L)'
;MNMAATTDNPFVDPINPSFDGGRSAGNSFAVDSTLAVGRNASLTLGTDSLIVLDEQFEKRDRSNCCGLWPSGTANTRAIPFYNILWAALADSTLTISYASPSAKSRVQPATLSYPFEYQAVELVNKWVSKLLDRAYGESQKQKRAKVLVNPHAGKGSAEKWYKRDVEPLLRASNCEIDMVKTRHGGEAVDICEKLDIEAFDMVVACSGDGLPHEVFNGLGKRTDAKKALSKIAVTHVPCGSGNAMSCNLSGTDSPSLATLAIIKGIPTPLDLISITQGETRTLSFLSQSVGIVAESDLATEHLRWMGAMRFNYGFLSRLVGKTVYPCDLAVKVAIDGKEAIKEHYKKEKGNFEPPSERRGYRSLMEDDASASSGYDEGLPALRYGTINDKLPE
;
A
#
# COMPACT_ATOMS: atom_id res chain seq x y z
N MET A 1 46.24 -19.06 -1.11
CA MET A 1 45.90 -17.65 -1.39
C MET A 1 44.56 -17.64 -2.11
N ASN A 2 43.46 -17.59 -1.36
CA ASN A 2 42.10 -17.60 -1.92
C ASN A 2 41.51 -16.21 -1.73
N MET A 3 41.29 -15.50 -2.84
CA MET A 3 40.48 -14.29 -2.87
C MET A 3 39.00 -14.69 -2.81
N ALA A 4 38.30 -14.23 -1.77
CA ALA A 4 36.86 -14.35 -1.67
C ALA A 4 36.20 -13.30 -2.58
N ALA A 5 35.34 -13.76 -3.49
CA ALA A 5 34.48 -12.91 -4.29
C ALA A 5 33.33 -12.37 -3.41
N THR A 6 33.24 -11.05 -3.26
CA THR A 6 32.08 -10.37 -2.69
C THR A 6 30.98 -10.27 -3.74
N THR A 7 29.80 -10.80 -3.41
CA THR A 7 28.60 -10.80 -4.24
C THR A 7 27.89 -9.45 -4.13
N ASP A 8 27.98 -8.62 -5.17
CA ASP A 8 27.13 -7.43 -5.37
C ASP A 8 25.70 -7.87 -5.75
N ASN A 9 24.84 -8.07 -4.74
CA ASN A 9 23.41 -8.28 -4.96
C ASN A 9 22.65 -6.95 -4.76
N PRO A 10 22.08 -6.36 -5.82
CA PRO A 10 21.37 -5.07 -5.74
C PRO A 10 20.00 -5.12 -5.04
N PHE A 11 19.56 -6.30 -4.57
CA PHE A 11 18.28 -6.51 -3.89
C PHE A 11 18.42 -6.70 -2.36
N VAL A 12 19.57 -6.35 -1.77
CA VAL A 12 19.71 -6.30 -0.31
C VAL A 12 19.07 -5.02 0.21
N ASP A 13 18.07 -5.19 1.07
CA ASP A 13 17.33 -4.14 1.78
C ASP A 13 18.27 -3.29 2.66
N PRO A 14 18.31 -1.94 2.53
CA PRO A 14 19.27 -1.09 3.25
C PRO A 14 18.99 -0.91 4.75
N ILE A 15 17.97 -1.54 5.34
CA ILE A 15 17.63 -1.39 6.78
C ILE A 15 18.25 -2.51 7.64
N ASN A 16 19.50 -2.89 7.37
CA ASN A 16 20.30 -3.56 8.39
C ASN A 16 21.81 -3.50 8.10
N PRO A 17 22.53 -2.65 8.84
CA PRO A 17 23.79 -3.08 9.42
C PRO A 17 23.77 -2.88 10.93
N SER A 18 23.90 -4.00 11.64
CA SER A 18 24.62 -4.16 12.92
C SER A 18 24.92 -2.86 13.67
N PHE A 19 24.01 -2.44 14.56
CA PHE A 19 24.36 -1.47 15.59
C PHE A 19 25.16 -2.18 16.68
N ASP A 20 26.48 -2.15 16.52
CA ASP A 20 27.42 -2.52 17.58
C ASP A 20 27.47 -1.42 18.65
N GLY A 21 27.67 -1.85 19.89
CA GLY A 21 27.32 -1.11 21.09
C GLY A 21 28.17 0.12 21.38
N GLY A 22 27.57 1.06 22.13
CA GLY A 22 28.32 2.06 22.86
C GLY A 22 27.59 3.39 23.04
N ARG A 23 26.71 3.47 24.04
CA ARG A 23 26.58 4.65 24.91
C ARG A 23 25.73 4.33 26.13
N SER A 24 26.41 4.28 27.27
CA SER A 24 25.86 4.30 28.61
C SER A 24 24.97 5.54 28.80
N ALA A 25 23.66 5.32 28.80
CA ALA A 25 22.68 6.26 29.32
C ALA A 25 21.80 5.51 30.33
N GLY A 26 21.80 5.99 31.57
CA GLY A 26 21.32 5.27 32.74
C GLY A 26 19.83 4.88 32.72
N ASN A 27 19.56 3.67 33.19
CA ASN A 27 18.49 3.24 34.12
C ASN A 27 17.15 4.01 34.19
N SER A 28 16.60 4.49 33.07
CA SER A 28 15.25 5.08 33.01
C SER A 28 14.28 4.35 32.07
N PHE A 29 14.70 3.27 31.41
CA PHE A 29 13.90 2.55 30.41
C PHE A 29 12.69 1.74 30.95
N ALA A 30 12.52 1.62 32.28
CA ALA A 30 11.66 0.58 32.85
C ALA A 30 10.29 1.05 33.36
N VAL A 31 10.09 2.31 33.73
CA VAL A 31 8.85 2.74 34.43
C VAL A 31 7.79 3.31 33.49
N ASP A 32 8.22 3.92 32.38
CA ASP A 32 7.35 4.70 31.48
C ASP A 32 6.78 3.90 30.29
N SER A 33 7.13 2.61 30.20
CA SER A 33 6.78 1.68 29.11
C SER A 33 5.72 0.65 29.51
N THR A 34 5.56 0.39 30.80
CA THR A 34 4.60 -0.58 31.33
C THR A 34 3.41 0.13 31.96
N LEU A 35 2.22 -0.24 31.52
CA LEU A 35 0.95 0.22 32.07
C LEU A 35 0.28 -0.94 32.81
N ALA A 36 0.11 -0.81 34.13
CA ALA A 36 -0.72 -1.72 34.89
C ALA A 36 -2.20 -1.44 34.58
N VAL A 37 -2.96 -2.47 34.20
CA VAL A 37 -4.37 -2.34 33.82
C VAL A 37 -5.21 -3.40 34.52
N GLY A 38 -6.28 -2.99 35.19
CA GLY A 38 -7.03 -3.87 36.09
C GLY A 38 -6.17 -4.46 37.22
N ARG A 39 -6.62 -5.56 37.81
CA ARG A 39 -5.92 -6.20 38.95
C ARG A 39 -4.85 -7.20 38.53
N ASN A 40 -5.01 -7.84 37.36
CA ASN A 40 -4.23 -9.01 36.95
C ASN A 40 -3.69 -8.90 35.52
N ALA A 41 -3.55 -7.68 34.99
CA ALA A 41 -3.01 -7.46 33.66
C ALA A 41 -2.02 -6.29 33.60
N SER A 42 -1.04 -6.40 32.72
CA SER A 42 -0.09 -5.34 32.41
C SER A 42 0.22 -5.30 30.92
N LEU A 43 0.46 -4.09 30.42
CA LEU A 43 0.73 -3.80 29.02
C LEU A 43 2.09 -3.13 28.92
N THR A 44 3.06 -3.82 28.32
CA THR A 44 4.43 -3.31 28.20
C THR A 44 4.78 -3.03 26.75
N LEU A 45 5.24 -1.82 26.46
CA LEU A 45 5.81 -1.46 25.17
C LEU A 45 7.22 -2.07 25.06
N GLY A 46 7.33 -3.19 24.35
CA GLY A 46 8.59 -3.86 24.05
C GLY A 46 9.37 -3.17 22.93
N THR A 47 10.34 -3.90 22.37
CA THR A 47 11.18 -3.39 21.28
C THR A 47 10.41 -3.28 19.96
N ASP A 48 9.68 -4.34 19.60
CA ASP A 48 8.98 -4.54 18.32
C ASP A 48 7.47 -4.85 18.47
N SER A 49 7.03 -5.05 19.71
CA SER A 49 5.71 -5.57 20.03
C SER A 49 5.16 -5.00 21.34
N LEU A 50 3.84 -4.95 21.44
CA LEU A 50 3.11 -4.80 22.68
C LEU A 50 3.06 -6.15 23.39
N ILE A 51 3.66 -6.22 24.58
CA ILE A 51 3.61 -7.40 25.44
C ILE A 51 2.41 -7.26 26.37
N VAL A 52 1.47 -8.19 26.24
CA VAL A 52 0.25 -8.26 27.04
C VAL A 52 0.40 -9.42 28.01
N LEU A 53 0.50 -9.11 29.30
CA LEU A 53 0.40 -10.09 30.38
C LEU A 53 -1.01 -10.02 30.93
N ASP A 54 -1.79 -11.09 30.80
CA ASP A 54 -3.15 -11.19 31.34
C ASP A 54 -3.43 -12.63 31.79
N GLU A 55 -3.72 -12.80 33.08
CA GLU A 55 -4.08 -14.09 33.68
C GLU A 55 -5.36 -14.70 33.10
N GLN A 56 -6.20 -13.93 32.40
CA GLN A 56 -7.38 -14.47 31.71
C GLN A 56 -7.02 -15.39 30.55
N PHE A 57 -5.81 -15.28 29.97
CA PHE A 57 -5.39 -16.16 28.89
C PHE A 57 -5.17 -17.61 29.36
N GLU A 58 -4.78 -17.84 30.62
CA GLU A 58 -4.63 -19.19 31.21
C GLU A 58 -5.92 -20.02 31.18
N LYS A 59 -7.08 -19.37 31.28
CA LYS A 59 -8.38 -20.07 31.36
C LYS A 59 -8.87 -20.59 30.01
N ARG A 60 -8.36 -20.08 28.88
CA ARG A 60 -8.82 -20.46 27.52
C ARG A 60 -8.08 -21.66 26.93
N ASP A 61 -6.82 -21.90 27.27
CA ASP A 61 -5.98 -22.94 26.66
C ASP A 61 -6.01 -24.31 27.38
N ARG A 62 -6.94 -24.55 28.31
CA ARG A 62 -7.12 -25.85 28.97
C ARG A 62 -7.87 -26.90 28.15
N SER A 63 -7.64 -26.99 26.85
CA SER A 63 -7.99 -28.17 26.03
C SER A 63 -6.73 -28.91 25.60
N ASN A 64 -6.04 -29.52 26.56
CA ASN A 64 -4.92 -30.42 26.30
C ASN A 64 -5.44 -31.82 25.93
N CYS A 65 -5.32 -32.19 24.66
CA CYS A 65 -5.21 -33.59 24.24
C CYS A 65 -3.72 -33.90 24.06
N CYS A 66 -3.18 -34.77 24.92
CA CYS A 66 -1.85 -35.39 24.88
C CYS A 66 -0.63 -34.45 25.17
N GLY A 67 -0.18 -34.47 26.42
CA GLY A 67 0.90 -33.62 26.94
C GLY A 67 2.32 -34.12 26.65
N LEU A 68 3.02 -33.46 25.72
CA LEU A 68 4.46 -33.66 25.49
C LEU A 68 5.24 -32.39 25.09
N TRP A 69 4.67 -31.18 25.21
CA TRP A 69 5.36 -29.94 24.80
C TRP A 69 5.57 -28.99 25.99
N PRO A 70 6.74 -28.32 26.09
CA PRO A 70 7.05 -27.43 27.20
C PRO A 70 6.10 -26.22 27.20
N SER A 71 5.43 -26.00 28.32
CA SER A 71 4.50 -24.91 28.55
C SER A 71 5.25 -23.57 28.55
N GLY A 72 5.08 -22.78 27.48
CA GLY A 72 5.22 -21.33 27.61
C GLY A 72 4.23 -20.83 28.66
N THR A 73 4.52 -19.71 29.32
CA THR A 73 3.59 -19.13 30.30
C THR A 73 2.33 -18.66 29.55
N ALA A 74 1.22 -19.38 29.72
CA ALA A 74 -0.04 -19.21 28.97
C ALA A 74 -0.72 -17.83 29.14
N ASN A 75 -0.14 -16.94 29.94
CA ASN A 75 -0.66 -15.60 30.27
C ASN A 75 -0.07 -14.46 29.44
N THR A 76 0.93 -14.73 28.59
CA THR A 76 1.63 -13.67 27.85
C THR A 76 1.34 -13.75 26.35
N ARG A 77 0.98 -12.63 25.74
CA ARG A 77 0.84 -12.48 24.28
C ARG A 77 1.66 -11.30 23.78
N ALA A 78 2.45 -11.53 22.75
CA ALA A 78 3.14 -10.47 22.03
C ALA A 78 2.33 -10.08 20.79
N ILE A 79 1.95 -8.81 20.66
CA ILE A 79 1.26 -8.27 19.49
C ILE A 79 2.24 -7.33 18.78
N PRO A 80 2.71 -7.66 17.56
CA PRO A 80 3.61 -6.78 16.81
C PRO A 80 3.02 -5.38 16.68
N PHE A 81 3.85 -4.33 16.78
CA PHE A 81 3.38 -2.95 16.63
C PHE A 81 2.70 -2.71 15.29
N TYR A 82 3.19 -3.37 14.24
CA TYR A 82 2.59 -3.37 12.91
C TYR A 82 1.12 -3.83 12.90
N ASN A 83 0.73 -4.71 13.84
CA ASN A 83 -0.61 -5.23 13.93
C ASN A 83 -1.54 -4.36 14.79
N ILE A 84 -1.02 -3.41 15.56
CA ILE A 84 -1.87 -2.53 16.39
C ILE A 84 -2.61 -1.55 15.47
N LEU A 85 -3.94 -1.60 15.44
CA LEU A 85 -4.76 -0.76 14.56
C LEU A 85 -5.10 0.57 15.23
N TRP A 86 -5.57 0.53 16.47
CA TRP A 86 -5.93 1.72 17.24
C TRP A 86 -5.93 1.43 18.74
N ALA A 87 -5.88 2.50 19.54
CA ALA A 87 -6.05 2.43 20.97
C ALA A 87 -6.75 3.72 21.44
N ALA A 88 -7.76 3.59 22.28
CA ALA A 88 -8.53 4.73 22.78
C ALA A 88 -9.11 4.43 24.16
N LEU A 89 -9.46 5.51 24.87
CA LEU A 89 -10.13 5.44 26.15
C LEU A 89 -11.60 5.82 25.94
N ALA A 90 -12.51 5.02 26.48
CA ALA A 90 -13.93 5.33 26.56
C ALA A 90 -14.48 4.78 27.89
N ASP A 91 -15.26 5.57 28.62
CA ASP A 91 -15.95 5.15 29.85
C ASP A 91 -15.04 4.40 30.87
N SER A 92 -13.87 4.97 31.17
CA SER A 92 -12.85 4.37 32.07
C SER A 92 -12.33 2.99 31.61
N THR A 93 -12.47 2.69 30.33
CA THR A 93 -11.96 1.48 29.68
C THR A 93 -10.95 1.86 28.61
N LEU A 94 -9.76 1.26 28.67
CA LEU A 94 -8.77 1.28 27.60
C LEU A 94 -9.11 0.17 26.62
N THR A 95 -9.37 0.53 25.37
CA THR A 95 -9.64 -0.41 24.28
C THR A 95 -8.49 -0.36 23.27
N ILE A 96 -7.91 -1.51 22.96
CA ILE A 96 -6.85 -1.68 21.96
C ILE A 96 -7.36 -2.60 20.87
N SER A 97 -7.47 -2.09 19.65
CA SER A 97 -7.83 -2.85 18.45
C SER A 97 -6.57 -3.25 17.69
N TYR A 98 -6.48 -4.50 17.27
CA TYR A 98 -5.31 -5.05 16.58
C TYR A 98 -5.72 -6.08 15.52
N ALA A 99 -4.91 -6.22 14.46
CA ALA A 99 -5.09 -7.24 13.44
C ALA A 99 -4.59 -8.59 13.94
N SER A 100 -5.50 -9.55 14.10
CA SER A 100 -5.21 -10.91 14.53
C SER A 100 -5.33 -11.89 13.36
N PRO A 101 -4.38 -12.84 13.20
CA PRO A 101 -4.49 -13.89 12.20
C PRO A 101 -5.76 -14.74 12.41
N SER A 102 -6.61 -14.82 11.39
CA SER A 102 -7.78 -15.71 11.35
C SER A 102 -7.57 -16.92 10.44
N ALA A 103 -6.61 -16.83 9.52
CA ALA A 103 -6.13 -17.91 8.66
C ALA A 103 -4.71 -17.58 8.15
N LYS A 104 -4.05 -18.52 7.47
CA LYS A 104 -2.67 -18.38 6.95
C LYS A 104 -2.44 -17.07 6.17
N SER A 105 -3.42 -16.64 5.37
CA SER A 105 -3.36 -15.43 4.55
C SER A 105 -4.47 -14.45 4.88
N ARG A 106 -5.01 -14.45 6.11
CA ARG A 106 -6.11 -13.56 6.48
C ARG A 106 -6.01 -13.05 7.91
N VAL A 107 -6.20 -11.76 8.08
CA VAL A 107 -6.30 -11.09 9.39
C VAL A 107 -7.69 -10.51 9.59
N GLN A 108 -8.09 -10.37 10.85
CA GLN A 108 -9.35 -9.76 11.28
C GLN A 108 -9.08 -8.88 12.49
N PRO A 109 -9.85 -7.79 12.71
CA PRO A 109 -9.70 -6.99 13.90
C PRO A 109 -10.12 -7.80 15.13
N ALA A 110 -9.28 -7.76 16.16
CA ALA A 110 -9.53 -8.24 17.51
C ALA A 110 -9.36 -7.07 18.49
N THR A 111 -9.95 -7.20 19.67
CA THR A 111 -9.96 -6.12 20.66
C THR A 111 -9.55 -6.66 22.03
N LEU A 112 -8.71 -5.89 22.73
CA LEU A 112 -8.46 -6.02 24.15
C LEU A 112 -9.09 -4.83 24.86
N SER A 113 -9.75 -5.08 25.99
CA SER A 113 -10.40 -4.04 26.79
C SER A 113 -10.04 -4.21 28.26
N TYR A 114 -9.53 -3.15 28.87
CA TYR A 114 -9.13 -3.17 30.28
C TYR A 114 -9.68 -1.96 31.03
N PRO A 115 -10.28 -2.16 32.22
CA PRO A 115 -10.66 -1.05 33.07
C PRO A 115 -9.42 -0.38 33.66
N PHE A 116 -9.49 0.93 33.85
CA PHE A 116 -8.46 1.70 34.53
C PHE A 116 -9.09 2.71 35.51
N GLU A 117 -8.31 3.15 36.50
CA GLU A 117 -8.79 4.13 37.49
C GLU A 117 -8.86 5.53 36.87
N TYR A 118 -9.93 6.29 37.17
CA TYR A 118 -10.14 7.62 36.59
C TYR A 118 -8.98 8.60 36.87
N GLN A 119 -8.30 8.44 38.01
CA GLN A 119 -7.13 9.22 38.37
C GLN A 119 -5.93 8.98 37.43
N ALA A 120 -5.91 7.87 36.69
CA ALA A 120 -4.85 7.49 35.78
C ALA A 120 -5.13 7.89 34.31
N VAL A 121 -6.24 8.59 34.00
CA VAL A 121 -6.62 8.98 32.61
C VAL A 121 -5.45 9.65 31.87
N GLU A 122 -4.77 10.60 32.48
CA GLU A 122 -3.68 11.35 31.83
C GLU A 122 -2.47 10.44 31.52
N LEU A 123 -2.13 9.56 32.46
CA LEU A 123 -1.05 8.60 32.30
C LEU A 123 -1.36 7.57 31.19
N VAL A 124 -2.60 7.05 31.18
CA VAL A 124 -3.06 6.09 30.17
C VAL A 124 -3.08 6.75 28.78
N ASN A 125 -3.55 7.99 28.66
CA ASN A 125 -3.51 8.74 27.40
C ASN A 125 -2.08 8.92 26.89
N LYS A 126 -1.13 9.31 27.75
CA LYS A 126 0.29 9.44 27.37
C LYS A 126 0.86 8.11 26.91
N TRP A 127 0.51 7.01 27.56
CA TRP A 127 0.93 5.67 27.16
C TRP A 127 0.31 5.24 25.82
N VAL A 128 -0.98 5.52 25.59
CA VAL A 128 -1.68 5.26 24.32
C VAL A 128 -1.03 6.03 23.17
N SER A 129 -0.69 7.30 23.37
CA SER A 129 0.05 8.08 22.35
C SER A 129 1.37 7.40 21.99
N LYS A 130 2.17 6.98 22.98
CA LYS A 130 3.41 6.23 22.73
C LYS A 130 3.16 4.91 21.99
N LEU A 131 2.11 4.16 22.35
CA LEU A 131 1.74 2.92 21.64
C LEU A 131 1.43 3.21 20.16
N LEU A 132 0.62 4.24 19.89
CA LEU A 132 0.24 4.60 18.52
C LEU A 132 1.42 5.15 17.73
N ASP A 133 2.34 5.88 18.34
CA ASP A 133 3.58 6.33 17.70
C ASP A 133 4.45 5.15 17.28
N ARG A 134 4.62 4.15 18.16
CA ARG A 134 5.33 2.90 17.83
C ARG A 134 4.62 2.08 16.77
N ALA A 135 3.28 2.06 16.79
CA ALA A 135 2.45 1.26 15.90
C ALA A 135 2.39 1.81 14.46
N TYR A 136 2.46 3.12 14.29
CA TYR A 136 2.35 3.76 12.97
C TYR A 136 3.69 4.28 12.44
N GLY A 137 4.65 4.60 13.29
CA GLY A 137 5.90 5.23 12.87
C GLY A 137 5.60 6.51 12.08
N GLU A 138 6.07 6.56 10.84
CA GLU A 138 5.87 7.68 9.91
C GLU A 138 4.51 7.65 9.19
N SER A 139 3.74 6.56 9.30
CA SER A 139 2.44 6.46 8.66
C SER A 139 1.40 7.38 9.30
N GLN A 140 0.61 8.06 8.47
CA GLN A 140 -0.52 8.85 8.93
C GLN A 140 -1.55 7.97 9.66
N LYS A 141 -1.98 8.43 10.83
CA LYS A 141 -3.08 7.85 11.61
C LYS A 141 -4.43 8.37 11.11
N GLN A 142 -5.51 7.62 11.30
CA GLN A 142 -6.89 8.06 10.99
C GLN A 142 -7.08 8.56 9.55
N LYS A 143 -6.50 7.86 8.57
CA LYS A 143 -6.59 8.24 7.15
C LYS A 143 -8.06 8.35 6.68
N ARG A 144 -8.35 9.35 5.87
CA ARG A 144 -9.63 9.59 5.20
C ARG A 144 -9.63 8.91 3.84
N ALA A 145 -10.49 7.92 3.68
CA ALA A 145 -10.46 6.98 2.57
C ALA A 145 -11.70 7.11 1.68
N LYS A 146 -11.49 7.42 0.40
CA LYS A 146 -12.50 7.20 -0.64
C LYS A 146 -12.36 5.76 -1.15
N VAL A 147 -13.27 4.88 -0.76
CA VAL A 147 -13.23 3.47 -1.16
C VAL A 147 -14.11 3.25 -2.38
N LEU A 148 -13.52 2.73 -3.46
CA LEU A 148 -14.24 2.37 -4.67
C LEU A 148 -14.31 0.85 -4.78
N VAL A 149 -15.51 0.28 -4.80
CA VAL A 149 -15.72 -1.17 -4.88
C VAL A 149 -16.37 -1.51 -6.20
N ASN A 150 -15.72 -2.33 -7.03
CA ASN A 150 -16.38 -2.94 -8.19
C ASN A 150 -17.06 -4.24 -7.75
N PRO A 151 -18.40 -4.30 -7.59
CA PRO A 151 -19.08 -5.48 -7.07
C PRO A 151 -18.97 -6.69 -8.01
N HIS A 152 -18.69 -6.48 -9.30
CA HIS A 152 -18.54 -7.55 -10.29
C HIS A 152 -17.14 -8.16 -10.33
N ALA A 153 -16.15 -7.55 -9.65
CA ALA A 153 -14.80 -8.10 -9.57
C ALA A 153 -14.76 -9.40 -8.74
N GLY A 154 -13.75 -10.24 -8.98
CA GLY A 154 -13.53 -11.46 -8.20
C GLY A 154 -14.67 -12.46 -8.32
N LYS A 155 -15.24 -12.63 -9.53
CA LYS A 155 -16.44 -13.45 -9.79
C LYS A 155 -17.66 -12.97 -8.97
N GLY A 156 -17.82 -11.66 -8.82
CA GLY A 156 -18.93 -11.06 -8.06
C GLY A 156 -18.77 -11.07 -6.54
N SER A 157 -17.57 -11.39 -6.03
CA SER A 157 -17.32 -11.52 -4.58
C SER A 157 -16.68 -10.29 -3.94
N ALA A 158 -16.28 -9.29 -4.72
CA ALA A 158 -15.54 -8.13 -4.23
C ALA A 158 -16.26 -7.36 -3.12
N GLU A 159 -17.58 -7.13 -3.23
CA GLU A 159 -18.35 -6.48 -2.16
C GLU A 159 -18.34 -7.30 -0.86
N LYS A 160 -18.46 -8.63 -0.98
CA LYS A 160 -18.42 -9.53 0.17
C LYS A 160 -17.05 -9.50 0.83
N TRP A 161 -15.97 -9.48 0.05
CA TRP A 161 -14.61 -9.36 0.57
C TRP A 161 -14.36 -8.00 1.20
N TYR A 162 -14.89 -6.92 0.61
CA TYR A 162 -14.84 -5.59 1.23
C TYR A 162 -15.47 -5.61 2.64
N LYS A 163 -16.73 -6.06 2.75
CA LYS A 163 -17.45 -6.13 4.04
C LYS A 163 -16.79 -7.04 5.07
N ARG A 164 -16.19 -8.15 4.62
CA ARG A 164 -15.59 -9.15 5.51
C ARG A 164 -14.16 -8.81 5.92
N ASP A 165 -13.34 -8.34 4.98
CA ASP A 165 -11.89 -8.33 5.11
C ASP A 165 -11.29 -6.92 5.08
N VAL A 166 -12.02 -5.91 4.59
CA VAL A 166 -11.47 -4.56 4.36
C VAL A 166 -12.10 -3.55 5.32
N GLU A 167 -13.43 -3.41 5.26
CA GLU A 167 -14.17 -2.45 6.08
C GLU A 167 -13.91 -2.63 7.58
N PRO A 168 -13.89 -3.85 8.15
CA PRO A 168 -13.65 -4.02 9.58
C PRO A 168 -12.26 -3.54 10.00
N LEU A 169 -11.24 -3.72 9.17
CA LEU A 169 -9.87 -3.27 9.47
C LEU A 169 -9.75 -1.75 9.39
N LEU A 170 -10.30 -1.12 8.33
CA LEU A 170 -10.30 0.34 8.19
C LEU A 170 -11.05 1.02 9.35
N ARG A 171 -12.20 0.47 9.76
CA ARG A 171 -12.95 0.99 10.92
C ARG A 171 -12.16 0.80 12.23
N ALA A 172 -11.54 -0.37 12.42
CA ALA A 172 -10.74 -0.64 13.61
C ALA A 172 -9.44 0.17 13.69
N SER A 173 -8.94 0.72 12.58
CA SER A 173 -7.85 1.70 12.55
C SER A 173 -8.31 3.15 12.66
N ASN A 174 -9.60 3.37 12.94
CA ASN A 174 -10.21 4.68 13.07
C ASN A 174 -10.07 5.55 11.79
N CYS A 175 -10.09 4.92 10.61
CA CYS A 175 -10.16 5.62 9.33
C CYS A 175 -11.57 6.15 9.08
N GLU A 176 -11.66 7.33 8.46
CA GLU A 176 -12.91 7.83 7.89
C GLU A 176 -13.13 7.17 6.53
N ILE A 177 -14.33 6.65 6.28
CA ILE A 177 -14.62 5.82 5.10
C ILE A 177 -15.81 6.40 4.35
N ASP A 178 -15.58 6.83 3.12
CA ASP A 178 -16.61 7.10 2.11
C ASP A 178 -16.53 5.99 1.06
N MET A 179 -17.47 5.03 1.12
CA MET A 179 -17.49 3.90 0.19
C MET A 179 -18.54 4.10 -0.92
N VAL A 180 -18.10 3.93 -2.15
CA VAL A 180 -18.93 3.95 -3.35
C VAL A 180 -18.76 2.64 -4.12
N LYS A 181 -19.89 2.06 -4.54
CA LYS A 181 -19.90 0.96 -5.48
C LYS A 181 -19.92 1.50 -6.91
N THR A 182 -19.00 1.04 -7.75
CA THR A 182 -19.07 1.30 -9.18
C THR A 182 -20.10 0.38 -9.84
N ARG A 183 -20.63 0.84 -10.97
CA ARG A 183 -21.79 0.31 -11.71
C ARG A 183 -21.38 -0.07 -13.13
N HIS A 184 -20.46 0.67 -13.72
CA HIS A 184 -19.90 0.41 -15.05
C HIS A 184 -18.43 0.82 -15.14
N GLY A 185 -17.76 0.39 -16.21
CA GLY A 185 -16.40 0.86 -16.52
C GLY A 185 -16.39 2.36 -16.78
N GLY A 186 -15.33 3.04 -16.34
CA GLY A 186 -15.17 4.49 -16.45
C GLY A 186 -15.79 5.30 -15.32
N GLU A 187 -16.68 4.73 -14.49
CA GLU A 187 -17.29 5.50 -13.40
C GLU A 187 -16.25 5.95 -12.35
N ALA A 188 -15.18 5.17 -12.12
CA ALA A 188 -14.13 5.61 -11.22
C ALA A 188 -13.31 6.77 -11.79
N VAL A 189 -13.22 6.90 -13.12
CA VAL A 189 -12.65 8.08 -13.78
C VAL A 189 -13.48 9.30 -13.43
N ASP A 190 -14.81 9.24 -13.64
CA ASP A 190 -15.72 10.35 -13.39
C ASP A 190 -15.74 10.78 -11.92
N ILE A 191 -15.70 9.80 -11.00
CA ILE A 191 -15.63 10.06 -9.56
C ILE A 191 -14.31 10.75 -9.19
N CYS A 192 -13.17 10.24 -9.68
CA CYS A 192 -11.86 10.76 -9.31
C CYS A 192 -11.55 12.10 -9.98
N GLU A 193 -12.09 12.36 -11.17
CA GLU A 193 -12.04 13.68 -11.80
C GLU A 193 -12.72 14.74 -10.94
N LYS A 194 -13.84 14.41 -10.30
CA LYS A 194 -14.63 15.33 -9.45
C LYS A 194 -14.32 15.22 -7.96
N LEU A 195 -13.29 14.47 -7.57
CA LEU A 195 -12.96 14.23 -6.16
C LEU A 195 -12.55 15.53 -5.46
N ASP A 196 -13.05 15.76 -4.25
CA ASP A 196 -12.45 16.76 -3.38
C ASP A 196 -11.15 16.23 -2.80
N ILE A 197 -10.03 16.60 -3.42
CA ILE A 197 -8.70 16.11 -3.04
C ILE A 197 -8.21 16.65 -1.68
N GLU A 198 -8.92 17.61 -1.07
CA GLU A 198 -8.62 18.10 0.27
C GLU A 198 -9.34 17.28 1.36
N ALA A 199 -10.47 16.65 1.01
CA ALA A 199 -11.28 15.84 1.91
C ALA A 199 -10.72 14.42 2.15
N PHE A 200 -9.85 13.93 1.26
CA PHE A 200 -9.34 12.56 1.31
C PHE A 200 -7.81 12.51 1.33
N ASP A 201 -7.28 11.49 2.00
CA ASP A 201 -5.84 11.18 2.00
C ASP A 201 -5.51 10.07 1.00
N MET A 202 -6.48 9.19 0.74
CA MET A 202 -6.30 8.06 -0.17
C MET A 202 -7.58 7.66 -0.90
N VAL A 203 -7.39 7.10 -2.10
CA VAL A 203 -8.41 6.34 -2.83
C VAL A 203 -8.05 4.86 -2.74
N VAL A 204 -8.99 4.06 -2.24
CA VAL A 204 -8.84 2.61 -2.06
C VAL A 204 -9.65 1.89 -3.11
N ALA A 205 -9.00 1.34 -4.12
CA ALA A 205 -9.65 0.57 -5.18
C ALA A 205 -9.77 -0.91 -4.75
N CYS A 206 -11.00 -1.40 -4.59
CA CYS A 206 -11.31 -2.81 -4.32
C CYS A 206 -11.79 -3.49 -5.61
N SER A 207 -10.86 -4.00 -6.41
CA SER A 207 -11.11 -4.68 -7.71
C SER A 207 -9.85 -5.43 -8.15
N GLY A 208 -9.61 -5.61 -9.45
CA GLY A 208 -8.27 -5.84 -9.99
C GLY A 208 -7.62 -4.55 -10.51
N ASP A 209 -6.48 -4.68 -11.19
CA ASP A 209 -5.60 -3.56 -11.63
C ASP A 209 -6.31 -2.48 -12.49
N GLY A 210 -7.41 -2.83 -13.16
CA GLY A 210 -8.19 -1.88 -13.97
C GLY A 210 -8.85 -0.76 -13.17
N LEU A 211 -9.22 -0.98 -11.90
CA LEU A 211 -9.85 0.07 -11.09
C LEU A 211 -8.84 1.13 -10.61
N PRO A 212 -7.66 0.79 -10.07
CA PRO A 212 -6.59 1.77 -9.88
C PRO A 212 -6.22 2.53 -11.17
N HIS A 213 -6.23 1.85 -12.33
CA HIS A 213 -5.99 2.51 -13.62
C HIS A 213 -7.04 3.60 -13.91
N GLU A 214 -8.33 3.32 -13.70
CA GLU A 214 -9.39 4.34 -13.80
C GLU A 214 -9.19 5.49 -12.80
N VAL A 215 -8.77 5.19 -11.56
CA VAL A 215 -8.49 6.22 -10.54
C VAL A 215 -7.38 7.17 -11.00
N PHE A 216 -6.23 6.65 -11.44
CA PHE A 216 -5.13 7.49 -11.94
C PHE A 216 -5.56 8.36 -13.11
N ASN A 217 -6.34 7.81 -14.04
CA ASN A 217 -6.83 8.56 -15.20
C ASN A 217 -7.86 9.62 -14.80
N GLY A 218 -8.74 9.36 -13.83
CA GLY A 218 -9.65 10.37 -13.29
C GLY A 218 -8.91 11.52 -12.63
N LEU A 219 -7.91 11.22 -11.79
CA LEU A 219 -7.04 12.25 -11.20
C LEU A 219 -6.26 13.02 -12.28
N GLY A 220 -5.79 12.33 -13.32
CA GLY A 220 -5.06 12.91 -14.45
C GLY A 220 -5.90 13.79 -15.38
N LYS A 221 -7.24 13.64 -15.38
CA LYS A 221 -8.15 14.49 -16.17
C LYS A 221 -8.48 15.82 -15.51
N ARG A 222 -8.12 16.00 -14.24
CA ARG A 222 -8.40 17.22 -13.50
C ARG A 222 -7.58 18.40 -14.02
N THR A 223 -8.12 19.60 -13.87
CA THR A 223 -7.39 20.85 -14.14
C THR A 223 -6.22 21.07 -13.20
N ASP A 224 -6.26 20.47 -11.99
CA ASP A 224 -5.20 20.46 -10.99
C ASP A 224 -4.52 19.07 -10.87
N ALA A 225 -4.43 18.33 -11.98
CA ALA A 225 -3.94 16.95 -12.01
C ALA A 225 -2.60 16.74 -11.31
N LYS A 226 -1.64 17.67 -11.47
CA LYS A 226 -0.33 17.57 -10.80
C LYS A 226 -0.50 17.55 -9.28
N LYS A 227 -1.33 18.44 -8.74
CA LYS A 227 -1.63 18.50 -7.31
C LYS A 227 -2.36 17.23 -6.88
N ALA A 228 -3.41 16.84 -7.60
CA ALA A 228 -4.22 15.66 -7.30
C ALA A 228 -3.39 14.37 -7.24
N LEU A 229 -2.56 14.10 -8.25
CA LEU A 229 -1.69 12.92 -8.35
C LEU A 229 -0.58 12.90 -7.29
N SER A 230 -0.10 14.07 -6.87
CA SER A 230 0.91 14.16 -5.81
C SER A 230 0.34 14.00 -4.39
N LYS A 231 -0.94 14.36 -4.20
CA LYS A 231 -1.58 14.43 -2.89
C LYS A 231 -2.31 13.15 -2.51
N ILE A 232 -3.07 12.59 -3.44
CA ILE A 232 -3.92 11.43 -3.18
C ILE A 232 -3.11 10.14 -3.35
N ALA A 233 -2.99 9.37 -2.26
CA ALA A 233 -2.43 8.03 -2.35
C ALA A 233 -3.45 7.08 -3.02
N VAL A 234 -3.09 6.54 -4.19
CA VAL A 234 -3.88 5.51 -4.87
C VAL A 234 -3.45 4.14 -4.37
N THR A 235 -4.38 3.38 -3.82
CA THR A 235 -4.12 2.07 -3.20
C THR A 235 -5.00 0.98 -3.80
N HIS A 236 -4.53 -0.27 -3.74
CA HIS A 236 -5.21 -1.41 -4.32
C HIS A 236 -5.45 -2.50 -3.28
N VAL A 237 -6.73 -2.84 -3.08
CA VAL A 237 -7.13 -4.06 -2.38
C VAL A 237 -7.47 -5.12 -3.43
N PRO A 238 -6.78 -6.28 -3.43
CA PRO A 238 -6.88 -7.28 -4.47
C PRO A 238 -8.20 -8.05 -4.37
N CYS A 239 -9.21 -7.57 -5.09
CA CYS A 239 -10.52 -8.21 -5.20
C CYS A 239 -10.81 -8.71 -6.64
N GLY A 240 -9.82 -8.69 -7.52
CA GLY A 240 -9.92 -9.05 -8.94
C GLY A 240 -9.25 -10.37 -9.29
N SER A 241 -9.14 -10.65 -10.59
CA SER A 241 -8.37 -11.77 -11.13
C SER A 241 -6.92 -11.40 -11.48
N GLY A 242 -6.64 -10.11 -11.67
CA GLY A 242 -5.31 -9.54 -11.89
C GLY A 242 -5.06 -8.51 -10.80
N ASN A 243 -4.07 -8.80 -9.96
CA ASN A 243 -3.80 -8.08 -8.72
C ASN A 243 -2.32 -7.65 -8.63
N ALA A 244 -1.71 -7.35 -9.77
CA ALA A 244 -0.28 -7.11 -9.88
C ALA A 244 0.17 -5.91 -9.03
N MET A 245 -0.61 -4.83 -8.97
CA MET A 245 -0.30 -3.68 -8.12
C MET A 245 -0.22 -4.06 -6.63
N SER A 246 -1.17 -4.86 -6.13
CA SER A 246 -1.18 -5.29 -4.73
C SER A 246 -0.01 -6.23 -4.43
N CYS A 247 0.28 -7.16 -5.34
CA CYS A 247 1.43 -8.07 -5.19
C CYS A 247 2.77 -7.32 -5.16
N ASN A 248 2.95 -6.28 -5.97
CA ASN A 248 4.19 -5.50 -6.02
C ASN A 248 4.31 -4.51 -4.85
N LEU A 249 3.23 -3.83 -4.48
CA LEU A 249 3.28 -2.78 -3.45
C LEU A 249 3.06 -3.31 -2.02
N SER A 250 2.17 -4.28 -1.85
CA SER A 250 1.79 -4.85 -0.54
C SER A 250 2.32 -6.27 -0.33
N GLY A 251 2.96 -6.88 -1.34
CA GLY A 251 3.52 -8.24 -1.23
C GLY A 251 2.46 -9.33 -1.10
N THR A 252 1.18 -9.05 -1.38
CA THR A 252 0.09 -9.96 -1.08
C THR A 252 -1.09 -9.85 -2.03
N ASP A 253 -1.78 -10.97 -2.23
CA ASP A 253 -3.05 -11.09 -2.94
C ASP A 253 -4.25 -11.27 -1.98
N SER A 254 -4.03 -11.06 -0.68
CA SER A 254 -5.08 -11.15 0.33
C SER A 254 -5.71 -9.77 0.59
N PRO A 255 -7.05 -9.62 0.45
CA PRO A 255 -7.73 -8.37 0.77
C PRO A 255 -7.41 -7.83 2.17
N SER A 256 -7.44 -8.69 3.19
CA SER A 256 -7.20 -8.28 4.59
C SER A 256 -5.74 -7.88 4.85
N LEU A 257 -4.77 -8.60 4.28
CA LEU A 257 -3.35 -8.27 4.48
C LEU A 257 -2.97 -7.02 3.70
N ALA A 258 -3.48 -6.85 2.48
CA ALA A 258 -3.31 -5.63 1.71
C ALA A 258 -3.93 -4.43 2.44
N THR A 259 -5.10 -4.60 3.06
CA THR A 259 -5.74 -3.54 3.84
C THR A 259 -4.88 -3.15 5.06
N LEU A 260 -4.32 -4.13 5.79
CA LEU A 260 -3.39 -3.83 6.88
C LEU A 260 -2.15 -3.07 6.38
N ALA A 261 -1.60 -3.49 5.24
CA ALA A 261 -0.48 -2.80 4.60
C ALA A 261 -0.84 -1.37 4.17
N ILE A 262 -2.05 -1.12 3.69
CA ILE A 262 -2.53 0.23 3.32
C ILE A 262 -2.68 1.12 4.56
N ILE A 263 -3.25 0.58 5.65
CA ILE A 263 -3.37 1.30 6.94
C ILE A 263 -1.99 1.72 7.44
N LYS A 264 -1.01 0.80 7.39
CA LYS A 264 0.36 1.01 7.86
C LYS A 264 1.30 1.63 6.85
N GLY A 265 0.87 1.75 5.60
CA GLY A 265 1.70 2.19 4.49
C GLY A 265 1.99 3.69 4.54
N ILE A 266 3.19 4.04 4.10
CA ILE A 266 3.59 5.42 3.83
C ILE A 266 3.35 5.73 2.35
N PRO A 267 2.83 6.93 2.00
CA PRO A 267 2.75 7.36 0.61
C PRO A 267 4.14 7.32 -0.03
N THR A 268 4.24 6.65 -1.18
CA THR A 268 5.51 6.50 -1.91
C THR A 268 5.32 6.92 -3.36
N PRO A 269 6.22 7.73 -3.94
CA PRO A 269 6.14 8.12 -5.35
C PRO A 269 6.13 6.89 -6.28
N LEU A 270 5.28 6.94 -7.29
CA LEU A 270 5.17 5.92 -8.33
C LEU A 270 5.28 6.59 -9.69
N ASP A 271 6.07 6.01 -10.59
CA ASP A 271 6.19 6.49 -11.96
C ASP A 271 4.91 6.17 -12.75
N LEU A 272 4.45 7.15 -13.53
CA LEU A 272 3.35 6.99 -14.46
C LEU A 272 3.83 7.18 -15.89
N ILE A 273 3.32 6.34 -16.79
CA ILE A 273 3.56 6.40 -18.22
C ILE A 273 2.41 7.17 -18.84
N SER A 274 2.71 8.24 -19.56
CA SER A 274 1.73 8.93 -20.39
C SER A 274 1.73 8.34 -21.80
N ILE A 275 0.55 7.90 -22.25
CA ILE A 275 0.35 7.21 -23.52
C ILE A 275 -0.58 8.04 -24.37
N THR A 276 -0.27 8.17 -25.67
CA THR A 276 -1.17 8.80 -26.63
C THR A 276 -1.63 7.80 -27.68
N GLN A 277 -2.93 7.81 -27.99
CA GLN A 277 -3.54 6.96 -29.00
C GLN A 277 -4.63 7.76 -29.73
N GLY A 278 -4.38 8.12 -30.99
CA GLY A 278 -5.14 9.15 -31.68
C GLY A 278 -5.18 10.44 -30.84
N GLU A 279 -6.37 10.98 -30.62
CA GLU A 279 -6.58 12.18 -29.80
C GLU A 279 -6.60 11.93 -28.28
N THR A 280 -6.46 10.68 -27.84
CA THR A 280 -6.58 10.33 -26.43
C THR A 280 -5.23 10.29 -25.73
N ARG A 281 -5.14 10.89 -24.54
CA ARG A 281 -4.00 10.79 -23.62
C ARG A 281 -4.44 10.04 -22.36
N THR A 282 -3.74 8.95 -22.04
CA THR A 282 -4.07 8.04 -20.93
C THR A 282 -2.82 7.82 -20.07
N LEU A 283 -3.02 7.66 -18.76
CA LEU A 283 -1.97 7.29 -17.82
C LEU A 283 -1.96 5.78 -17.56
N SER A 284 -0.77 5.19 -17.54
CA SER A 284 -0.55 3.79 -17.16
C SER A 284 0.47 3.72 -16.03
N PHE A 285 0.25 2.83 -15.05
CA PHE A 285 1.11 2.70 -13.88
C PHE A 285 1.85 1.36 -13.78
N LEU A 286 1.48 0.37 -14.60
CA LEU A 286 1.98 -1.00 -14.44
C LEU A 286 2.73 -1.50 -15.67
N SER A 287 2.02 -1.73 -16.77
CA SER A 287 2.60 -2.34 -17.97
C SER A 287 1.83 -1.92 -19.22
N GLN A 288 2.55 -1.93 -20.33
CA GLN A 288 2.00 -1.80 -21.68
C GLN A 288 2.52 -2.97 -22.49
N SER A 289 1.61 -3.67 -23.17
CA SER A 289 1.95 -4.89 -23.90
C SER A 289 1.36 -4.86 -25.30
N VAL A 290 2.11 -5.42 -26.25
CA VAL A 290 1.69 -5.65 -27.64
C VAL A 290 2.01 -7.11 -27.98
N GLY A 291 1.18 -7.73 -28.81
CA GLY A 291 1.35 -9.11 -29.25
C GLY A 291 0.84 -10.13 -28.24
N ILE A 292 1.57 -11.23 -28.04
CA ILE A 292 1.06 -12.42 -27.35
C ILE A 292 0.53 -12.17 -25.94
N VAL A 293 1.15 -11.26 -25.18
CA VAL A 293 0.72 -10.93 -23.82
C VAL A 293 -0.63 -10.21 -23.85
N ALA A 294 -0.74 -9.13 -24.64
CA ALA A 294 -1.98 -8.39 -24.79
C ALA A 294 -3.12 -9.26 -25.33
N GLU A 295 -2.83 -10.12 -26.30
CA GLU A 295 -3.80 -11.06 -26.86
C GLU A 295 -4.21 -12.16 -25.87
N SER A 296 -3.32 -12.55 -24.96
CA SER A 296 -3.65 -13.49 -23.88
C SER A 296 -4.65 -12.87 -22.90
N ASP A 297 -4.59 -11.55 -22.70
CA ASP A 297 -5.53 -10.82 -21.86
C ASP A 297 -6.86 -10.61 -22.58
N LEU A 298 -6.84 -10.00 -23.77
CA LEU A 298 -8.03 -9.62 -24.54
C LEU A 298 -8.82 -10.85 -25.00
N ALA A 299 -8.15 -11.83 -25.60
CA ALA A 299 -8.84 -12.96 -26.18
C ALA A 299 -9.42 -13.91 -25.11
N THR A 300 -9.02 -13.78 -23.85
CA THR A 300 -9.53 -14.62 -22.76
C THR A 300 -10.55 -13.92 -21.88
N GLU A 301 -11.05 -12.73 -22.26
CA GLU A 301 -12.05 -12.03 -21.44
C GLU A 301 -13.38 -12.76 -21.33
N HIS A 302 -13.79 -13.49 -22.38
CA HIS A 302 -14.95 -14.38 -22.32
C HIS A 302 -14.73 -15.58 -21.36
N LEU A 303 -13.50 -15.82 -20.90
CA LEU A 303 -13.11 -16.88 -19.96
C LEU A 303 -12.90 -16.37 -18.52
N ARG A 304 -13.44 -15.19 -18.15
CA ARG A 304 -13.36 -14.64 -16.78
C ARG A 304 -13.80 -15.62 -15.69
N TRP A 305 -14.67 -16.57 -16.00
CA TRP A 305 -15.09 -17.63 -15.08
C TRP A 305 -13.91 -18.50 -14.59
N MET A 306 -12.82 -18.60 -15.35
CA MET A 306 -11.59 -19.32 -14.99
C MET A 306 -10.71 -18.57 -13.98
N GLY A 307 -10.98 -17.29 -13.69
CA GLY A 307 -10.09 -16.47 -12.87
C GLY A 307 -8.70 -16.32 -13.49
N ALA A 308 -7.65 -16.34 -12.68
CA ALA A 308 -6.26 -16.14 -13.13
C ALA A 308 -5.76 -17.21 -14.13
N MET A 309 -6.34 -18.42 -14.12
CA MET A 309 -5.94 -19.49 -15.06
C MET A 309 -6.21 -19.15 -16.52
N ARG A 310 -7.09 -18.17 -16.80
CA ARG A 310 -7.37 -17.71 -18.16
C ARG A 310 -6.11 -17.19 -18.86
N PHE A 311 -5.22 -16.55 -18.12
CA PHE A 311 -3.99 -15.95 -18.67
C PHE A 311 -3.03 -17.04 -19.17
N ASN A 312 -2.86 -18.12 -18.41
CA ASN A 312 -2.03 -19.27 -18.80
C ASN A 312 -2.58 -19.96 -20.06
N TYR A 313 -3.90 -20.12 -20.13
CA TYR A 313 -4.55 -20.70 -21.30
C TYR A 313 -4.37 -19.83 -22.55
N GLY A 314 -4.60 -18.51 -22.42
CA GLY A 314 -4.37 -17.55 -23.49
C GLY A 314 -2.95 -17.63 -24.01
N PHE A 315 -1.97 -17.60 -23.12
CA PHE A 315 -0.56 -17.68 -23.51
C PHE A 315 -0.24 -18.97 -24.27
N LEU A 316 -0.63 -20.14 -23.74
CA LEU A 316 -0.33 -21.43 -24.37
C LEU A 316 -1.02 -21.59 -25.74
N SER A 317 -2.28 -21.20 -25.85
CA SER A 317 -3.03 -21.27 -27.12
C SER A 317 -2.33 -20.47 -28.23
N ARG A 318 -1.84 -19.27 -27.89
CA ARG A 318 -1.19 -18.37 -28.85
C ARG A 318 0.24 -18.81 -29.16
N LEU A 319 0.95 -19.35 -28.18
CA LEU A 319 2.28 -19.92 -28.36
C LEU A 319 2.25 -21.05 -29.40
N VAL A 320 1.26 -21.93 -29.32
CA VAL A 320 1.05 -23.00 -30.32
C VAL A 320 0.71 -22.44 -31.69
N GLY A 321 -0.11 -21.38 -31.74
CA GLY A 321 -0.50 -20.72 -32.98
C GLY A 321 0.60 -19.92 -33.68
N LYS A 322 1.72 -19.61 -33.00
CA LYS A 322 2.88 -18.87 -33.53
C LYS A 322 2.51 -17.57 -34.26
N THR A 323 1.48 -16.87 -33.78
CA THR A 323 1.01 -15.62 -34.40
C THR A 323 2.09 -14.55 -34.34
N VAL A 324 2.34 -13.88 -35.47
CA VAL A 324 3.30 -12.78 -35.61
C VAL A 324 2.55 -11.46 -35.65
N TYR A 325 3.04 -10.48 -34.90
CA TYR A 325 2.45 -9.14 -34.79
C TYR A 325 3.47 -8.13 -35.34
N PRO A 326 3.36 -7.74 -36.64
CA PRO A 326 4.27 -6.76 -37.21
C PRO A 326 4.06 -5.40 -36.53
N CYS A 327 5.16 -4.75 -36.15
CA CYS A 327 5.15 -3.39 -35.62
C CYS A 327 6.43 -2.66 -36.00
N ASP A 328 6.32 -1.36 -36.26
CA ASP A 328 7.45 -0.47 -36.39
C ASP A 328 7.73 0.18 -35.03
N LEU A 329 8.99 0.16 -34.61
CA LEU A 329 9.39 0.67 -33.30
C LEU A 329 10.43 1.78 -33.48
N ALA A 330 10.10 2.96 -32.99
CA ALA A 330 11.04 4.06 -32.81
C ALA A 330 11.29 4.26 -31.31
N VAL A 331 12.57 4.28 -30.90
CA VAL A 331 12.96 4.40 -29.48
C VAL A 331 13.98 5.52 -29.33
N LYS A 332 13.66 6.52 -28.49
CA LYS A 332 14.65 7.48 -28.00
C LYS A 332 15.16 7.00 -26.65
N VAL A 333 16.45 6.65 -26.60
CA VAL A 333 17.09 6.18 -25.35
C VAL A 333 17.27 7.36 -24.41
N ALA A 334 16.65 7.30 -23.22
CA ALA A 334 16.75 8.36 -22.21
C ALA A 334 18.10 8.35 -21.47
N ILE A 335 18.60 7.16 -21.11
CA ILE A 335 19.90 6.97 -20.47
C ILE A 335 20.56 5.78 -21.16
N ASP A 336 21.69 6.05 -21.81
CA ASP A 336 22.44 5.02 -22.53
C ASP A 336 23.51 4.39 -21.62
N GLY A 337 23.59 3.06 -21.64
CA GLY A 337 24.57 2.29 -20.88
C GLY A 337 24.19 1.98 -19.42
N LYS A 338 24.58 0.79 -18.97
CA LYS A 338 24.26 0.27 -17.62
C LYS A 338 24.85 1.11 -16.49
N GLU A 339 26.06 1.65 -16.67
CA GLU A 339 26.73 2.43 -15.62
C GLU A 339 26.05 3.79 -15.41
N ALA A 340 25.64 4.46 -16.49
CA ALA A 340 24.87 5.70 -16.39
C ALA A 340 23.50 5.48 -15.71
N ILE A 341 22.83 4.35 -16.00
CA ILE A 341 21.58 3.98 -15.31
C ILE A 341 21.82 3.80 -13.80
N LYS A 342 22.89 3.09 -13.41
CA LYS A 342 23.24 2.89 -12.00
C LYS A 342 23.60 4.19 -11.30
N GLU A 343 24.35 5.07 -11.96
CA GLU A 343 24.74 6.36 -11.41
C GLU A 343 23.53 7.27 -11.23
N HIS A 344 22.64 7.32 -12.23
CA HIS A 344 21.36 8.03 -12.13
C HIS A 344 20.53 7.51 -10.95
N TYR A 345 20.37 6.19 -10.82
CA TYR A 345 19.66 5.59 -9.70
C TYR A 345 20.29 5.94 -8.34
N LYS A 346 21.62 5.86 -8.21
CA LYS A 346 22.32 6.23 -6.95
C LYS A 346 22.10 7.71 -6.60
N LYS A 347 22.14 8.58 -7.60
CA LYS A 347 21.89 10.02 -7.44
C LYS A 347 20.46 10.29 -6.96
N GLU A 348 19.47 9.67 -7.59
CA GLU A 348 18.06 9.85 -7.20
C GLU A 348 17.73 9.18 -5.86
N LYS A 349 18.33 8.03 -5.54
CA LYS A 349 18.17 7.37 -4.24
C LYS A 349 18.70 8.22 -3.08
N GLY A 350 19.77 8.99 -3.31
CA GLY A 350 20.32 9.94 -2.34
C GLY A 350 19.57 11.27 -2.26
N ASN A 351 18.55 11.48 -3.09
CA ASN A 351 17.81 12.73 -3.14
C ASN A 351 16.61 12.70 -2.19
N PHE A 352 16.77 13.35 -1.03
CA PHE A 352 15.73 13.47 0.00
C PHE A 352 14.82 14.69 -0.19
N GLU A 353 14.95 15.42 -1.30
CA GLU A 353 14.01 16.50 -1.62
C GLU A 353 12.58 15.95 -1.77
N PRO A 354 11.57 16.64 -1.22
CA PRO A 354 10.16 16.32 -1.47
C PRO A 354 9.93 16.17 -2.97
N PRO A 355 9.13 15.20 -3.46
CA PRO A 355 8.93 14.98 -4.90
C PRO A 355 8.55 16.24 -5.68
N SER A 356 7.82 17.16 -5.05
CA SER A 356 7.44 18.47 -5.59
C SER A 356 8.59 19.48 -5.75
N GLU A 357 9.67 19.32 -5.00
CA GLU A 357 10.83 20.23 -4.96
C GLU A 357 12.07 19.67 -5.67
N ARG A 358 12.02 18.40 -6.13
CA ARG A 358 13.13 17.74 -6.81
C ARG A 358 13.58 18.53 -8.03
N ARG A 359 14.87 18.90 -8.05
CA ARG A 359 15.51 19.68 -9.13
C ARG A 359 15.27 19.13 -10.56
N GLY A 360 15.13 17.82 -10.73
CA GLY A 360 14.79 17.21 -12.04
C GLY A 360 13.36 17.54 -12.50
N TYR A 361 12.40 17.59 -11.59
CA TYR A 361 11.04 18.07 -11.85
C TYR A 361 10.99 19.59 -12.07
N ARG A 362 11.81 20.36 -11.34
CA ARG A 362 11.94 21.81 -11.55
C ARG A 362 12.57 22.13 -12.92
N SER A 363 13.57 21.39 -13.37
CA SER A 363 14.16 21.55 -14.72
C SER A 363 13.18 21.19 -15.83
N LEU A 364 12.36 20.15 -15.66
CA LEU A 364 11.26 19.85 -16.59
C LEU A 364 10.21 20.98 -16.63
N MET A 365 9.96 21.66 -15.51
CA MET A 365 9.07 22.82 -15.44
C MET A 365 9.71 24.14 -15.93
N GLU A 366 11.03 24.30 -15.80
CA GLU A 366 11.77 25.49 -16.24
C GLU A 366 12.02 25.49 -17.76
N ASP A 367 12.22 24.31 -18.38
CA ASP A 367 12.22 24.20 -19.85
C ASP A 367 10.81 24.52 -20.44
N ASP A 368 9.74 24.14 -19.73
CA ASP A 368 8.34 24.47 -20.07
C ASP A 368 7.96 25.95 -19.79
N ALA A 369 8.66 26.64 -18.89
CA ALA A 369 8.39 28.03 -18.54
C ALA A 369 8.71 29.03 -19.67
N SER A 370 9.40 28.58 -20.74
CA SER A 370 9.55 29.36 -21.97
C SER A 370 8.29 29.34 -22.86
N ALA A 371 7.28 28.51 -22.55
CA ALA A 371 6.12 28.27 -23.42
C ALA A 371 4.73 28.51 -22.80
N SER A 372 4.59 28.89 -21.51
CA SER A 372 3.27 29.33 -21.02
C SER A 372 3.35 30.32 -19.83
N SER A 373 2.79 31.50 -20.04
CA SER A 373 2.51 32.49 -19.01
C SER A 373 1.13 32.22 -18.38
N GLY A 374 1.00 31.08 -17.72
CA GLY A 374 -0.20 30.69 -16.97
C GLY A 374 0.10 29.48 -16.09
N TYR A 375 -0.30 29.52 -14.82
CA TYR A 375 -0.17 28.41 -13.88
C TYR A 375 -1.07 27.24 -14.29
N ASP A 376 -0.67 26.45 -15.30
CA ASP A 376 -1.36 25.21 -15.64
C ASP A 376 -0.97 24.12 -14.62
N GLU A 377 -1.91 23.79 -13.72
CA GLU A 377 -1.75 22.72 -12.72
C GLU A 377 -2.15 21.34 -13.27
N GLY A 378 -2.46 21.25 -14.57
CA GLY A 378 -2.84 20.02 -15.26
C GLY A 378 -1.68 19.04 -15.44
N LEU A 379 -1.88 18.05 -16.33
CA LEU A 379 -0.80 17.14 -16.69
C LEU A 379 0.29 17.89 -17.47
N PRO A 380 1.58 17.66 -17.18
CA PRO A 380 2.67 18.33 -17.89
C PRO A 380 2.59 18.04 -19.38
N ALA A 381 3.07 18.97 -20.20
CA ALA A 381 3.14 18.80 -21.64
C ALA A 381 4.03 17.59 -22.00
N LEU A 382 3.73 16.93 -23.13
CA LEU A 382 4.55 15.83 -23.61
C LEU A 382 5.77 16.39 -24.34
N ARG A 383 6.96 16.17 -23.77
CA ARG A 383 8.24 16.64 -24.32
C ARG A 383 8.45 16.32 -25.80
N TYR A 384 7.97 15.17 -26.26
CA TYR A 384 8.17 14.66 -27.61
C TYR A 384 6.89 14.68 -28.46
N GLY A 385 5.88 15.44 -28.04
CA GLY A 385 4.58 15.48 -28.70
C GLY A 385 3.74 14.22 -28.45
N THR A 386 2.76 14.03 -29.33
CA THR A 386 1.77 12.96 -29.35
C THR A 386 2.01 12.01 -30.53
N ILE A 387 1.22 10.94 -30.59
CA ILE A 387 1.25 10.00 -31.72
C ILE A 387 0.87 10.63 -33.08
N ASN A 388 0.21 11.80 -33.07
CA ASN A 388 -0.16 12.51 -34.29
C ASN A 388 0.97 13.41 -34.81
N ASP A 389 2.01 13.63 -34.01
CA ASP A 389 3.17 14.43 -34.39
C ASP A 389 4.18 13.58 -35.18
N LYS A 390 5.03 14.24 -35.96
CA LYS A 390 6.14 13.54 -36.61
C LYS A 390 7.10 13.03 -35.55
N LEU A 391 7.68 11.84 -35.79
CA LEU A 391 8.74 11.32 -34.95
C LEU A 391 9.86 12.36 -34.83
N PRO A 392 10.25 12.75 -33.60
CA PRO A 392 11.33 13.70 -33.40
C PRO A 392 12.67 13.08 -33.80
N GLU A 393 13.57 13.93 -34.31
CA GLU A 393 14.92 13.53 -34.75
C GLU A 393 15.84 13.07 -33.59
#